data_AF-A0A6I3DN64-F1
#
_entry.id   AF-A0A6I3DN64-F1
#
_cell.length_a   1.000
_cell.length_b   1.000
_cell.length_c   1.000
_cell.angle_alpha   90.00
_cell.angle_beta   90.00
_cell.angle_gamma   90.00
#
_symmetry.space_group_name_H-M   'P 1'
#
loop_
_entity.id
_entity.type
_entity.pdbx_description
1 polymer ?
#
loop_
_entity_poly.entity_id
_entity_poly.type
_entity_poly.pdbx_seq_one_letter_code
_entity_poly.pdbx_strand_id
1 'polypeptide(L)'
;MLDGHCSGIEVEMLALALPILIVVGIIFFATRNGPKHSGSAHLDTAAAVAPWLERWKMAGLVEEAQIEAIIGYERTQTPPAPEPAHQAPVVAEALAYGGALLAAVGIGLMIDRFDLTRQAGAVFAGCVAVFLLVASRFVHPDTGPAWWRLHQVVAFLGAGALAVAVGLQVGGVSNRSPEATALIIGVVLTIVGWFLYRRRDLPLQQLGFFAACISLVTGASVVIVSDGRVAAGALLLLGVIWILSARRDLLPPTALALTLGAILVAVSPYPGSGEWPMFAFPAAAAIAALLIIAGGLDKRPVLLIVGLLALFQAVPTAIVMTHGSWVEALLAAGFAVFGAALLWWGWQREDVNRWVAHTTGSVMLALTGGALATTWRLSGLIVGVVIAVICISLGTVYRRSIVAGFGLISFAIYAPWLIASEFGGRAVPIGLVVVGVAGIGVAVRMLSRPHAELPRSPEEAENSQISTN
;
A
#
# COMPACT_ATOMS: atom_id res chain seq x y z
N MET A 1 8.07 24.92 -46.13
CA MET A 1 8.67 26.10 -45.48
C MET A 1 7.70 26.62 -44.41
N LEU A 2 7.34 25.75 -43.47
CA LEU A 2 6.53 26.05 -42.29
C LEU A 2 7.28 25.45 -41.11
N ASP A 3 8.48 25.97 -40.89
CA ASP A 3 9.26 25.75 -39.69
C ASP A 3 9.14 26.99 -38.82
N GLY A 4 8.91 26.76 -37.55
CA GLY A 4 9.00 27.78 -36.51
C GLY A 4 7.66 28.34 -36.14
N HIS A 5 7.04 27.77 -35.10
CA HIS A 5 6.32 28.49 -34.03
C HIS A 5 5.93 27.54 -32.86
N CYS A 6 6.23 26.23 -32.91
CA CYS A 6 5.96 25.30 -31.79
C CYS A 6 6.99 25.30 -30.64
N SER A 7 8.02 26.14 -30.64
CA SER A 7 9.05 26.12 -29.58
C SER A 7 8.72 26.98 -28.35
N GLY A 8 7.65 27.78 -28.36
CA GLY A 8 7.28 28.64 -27.22
C GLY A 8 6.48 27.93 -26.13
N ILE A 9 5.53 27.06 -26.53
CA ILE A 9 4.56 26.45 -25.60
C ILE A 9 5.19 25.32 -24.77
N GLU A 10 6.16 24.58 -25.33
CA GLU A 10 6.86 23.50 -24.62
C GLU A 10 7.74 24.03 -23.48
N VAL A 11 8.35 25.22 -23.65
CA VAL A 11 9.16 25.87 -22.61
C VAL A 11 8.29 26.48 -21.51
N GLU A 12 7.12 27.04 -21.85
CA GLU A 12 6.17 27.57 -20.87
C GLU A 12 5.51 26.47 -20.02
N MET A 13 5.24 25.29 -20.59
CA MET A 13 4.70 24.15 -19.83
C MET A 13 5.73 23.50 -18.90
N LEU A 14 7.00 23.42 -19.33
CA LEU A 14 8.11 22.95 -18.47
C LEU A 14 8.39 23.96 -17.33
N ALA A 15 8.20 25.25 -17.59
CA ALA A 15 8.28 26.32 -16.61
C ALA A 15 7.10 26.37 -15.62
N LEU A 16 5.97 25.69 -15.88
CA LEU A 16 4.83 25.55 -14.97
C LEU A 16 4.87 24.27 -14.13
N ALA A 17 5.39 23.17 -14.66
CA ALA A 17 5.51 21.90 -13.93
C ALA A 17 6.56 21.98 -12.79
N LEU A 18 7.66 22.69 -13.03
CA LEU A 18 8.73 22.89 -12.05
C LEU A 18 8.26 23.67 -10.80
N PRO A 19 7.57 24.83 -10.90
CA PRO A 19 7.03 25.53 -9.73
C PRO A 19 5.91 24.76 -9.04
N ILE A 20 5.13 23.91 -9.71
CA ILE A 20 4.16 23.03 -9.03
C ILE A 20 4.89 21.99 -8.17
N LEU A 21 5.94 21.34 -8.69
CA LEU A 21 6.78 20.42 -7.91
C LEU A 21 7.52 21.13 -6.77
N ILE A 22 8.00 22.36 -7.00
CA ILE A 22 8.61 23.21 -5.97
C ILE A 22 7.57 23.64 -4.93
N VAL A 23 6.35 24.00 -5.31
CA VAL A 23 5.26 24.37 -4.39
C VAL A 23 4.80 23.16 -3.58
N VAL A 24 4.70 21.97 -4.18
CA VAL A 24 4.45 20.72 -3.45
C VAL A 24 5.60 20.44 -2.47
N GLY A 25 6.85 20.63 -2.89
CA GLY A 25 8.03 20.51 -2.02
C GLY A 25 8.09 21.55 -0.90
N ILE A 26 7.69 22.80 -1.16
CA ILE A 26 7.65 23.91 -0.19
C ILE A 26 6.48 23.73 0.77
N ILE A 27 5.30 23.34 0.31
CA ILE A 27 4.16 23.02 1.18
C ILE A 27 4.52 21.84 2.08
N PHE A 28 5.21 20.82 1.54
CA PHE A 28 5.74 19.69 2.32
C PHE A 28 6.78 20.13 3.36
N PHE A 29 7.67 21.07 3.02
CA PHE A 29 8.71 21.60 3.90
C PHE A 29 8.17 22.55 4.99
N ALA A 30 7.29 23.49 4.62
CA ALA A 30 6.74 24.52 5.49
C ALA A 30 5.73 23.96 6.50
N THR A 31 5.01 22.88 6.15
CA THR A 31 4.00 22.28 7.04
C THR A 31 4.57 21.35 8.11
N ARG A 32 5.88 21.06 8.06
CA ARG A 32 6.54 20.08 8.93
C ARG A 32 7.43 20.68 10.02
N ASN A 33 7.64 21.99 10.02
CA ASN A 33 8.32 22.71 11.10
C ASN A 33 7.39 23.06 12.29
N GLY A 34 6.21 22.43 12.36
CA GLY A 34 5.41 22.44 13.59
C GLY A 34 6.05 21.57 14.68
N PRO A 35 5.90 21.93 15.97
CA PRO A 35 6.57 21.25 17.07
C PRO A 35 6.18 19.77 17.10
N LYS A 36 7.18 18.89 16.98
CA LYS A 36 7.02 17.44 17.01
C LYS A 36 6.47 17.01 18.38
N HIS A 37 5.28 16.43 18.42
CA HIS A 37 4.89 15.59 19.55
C HIS A 37 5.68 14.28 19.44
N SER A 38 6.58 14.09 20.40
CA SER A 38 7.37 12.89 20.63
C SER A 38 6.45 11.71 20.95
N GLY A 39 6.07 10.94 19.93
CA GLY A 39 5.19 9.79 20.04
C GLY A 39 5.80 8.54 19.42
N SER A 40 7.00 8.15 19.84
CA SER A 40 7.56 6.81 19.60
C SER A 40 8.57 6.46 20.69
N ALA A 41 8.11 6.51 21.94
CA ALA A 41 8.86 6.00 23.09
C ALA A 41 8.62 4.49 23.20
N HIS A 42 9.35 3.71 22.40
CA HIS A 42 9.57 2.28 22.68
C HIS A 42 11.06 1.90 22.56
N LEU A 43 11.94 2.90 22.52
CA LEU A 43 13.39 2.74 22.61
C LEU A 43 13.79 2.97 24.07
N ASP A 44 14.33 1.92 24.70
CA ASP A 44 14.91 1.87 26.04
C ASP A 44 14.13 2.67 27.09
N THR A 45 13.13 2.05 27.72
CA THR A 45 12.48 2.58 28.93
C THR A 45 13.52 3.05 29.95
N ALA A 46 14.64 2.34 30.11
CA ALA A 46 15.75 2.78 30.97
C ALA A 46 16.44 4.10 30.52
N ALA A 47 16.64 4.30 29.21
CA ALA A 47 17.26 5.53 28.67
C ALA A 47 16.28 6.71 28.61
N ALA A 48 14.99 6.43 28.42
CA ALA A 48 13.91 7.41 28.46
C ALA A 48 13.53 7.83 29.89
N VAL A 49 13.82 6.97 30.88
CA VAL A 49 13.51 7.21 32.31
C VAL A 49 14.57 8.07 33.00
N ALA A 50 15.82 7.99 32.56
CA ALA A 50 16.94 8.74 33.15
C ALA A 50 16.72 10.27 33.26
N PRO A 51 16.19 10.98 32.25
CA PRO A 51 16.11 12.45 32.29
C PRO A 51 15.10 13.02 33.28
N TRP A 52 14.07 12.25 33.68
CA TRP A 52 13.08 12.74 34.66
C TRP A 52 13.43 12.35 36.09
N LEU A 53 14.05 11.17 36.29
CA LEU A 53 14.62 10.78 37.59
C LEU A 53 15.74 11.73 38.01
N GLU A 54 16.56 12.20 37.05
CA GLU A 54 17.63 13.16 37.33
C GLU A 54 17.07 14.55 37.75
N ARG A 55 15.91 14.95 37.24
CA ARG A 55 15.20 16.14 37.72
C ARG A 55 14.67 15.97 39.15
N TRP A 56 14.20 14.78 39.50
CA TRP A 56 13.71 14.48 40.85
C TRP A 56 14.86 14.39 41.87
N LYS A 57 16.00 13.85 41.46
CA LYS A 57 17.27 13.91 42.20
C LYS A 57 17.68 15.35 42.51
N MET A 58 17.73 16.20 41.48
CA MET A 58 18.10 17.61 41.65
C MET A 58 17.11 18.38 42.53
N ALA A 59 15.84 17.98 42.54
CA ALA A 59 14.83 18.56 43.43
C ALA A 59 14.87 18.01 44.87
N GLY A 60 15.76 17.06 45.18
CA GLY A 60 15.84 16.43 46.50
C GLY A 60 14.62 15.57 46.85
N LEU A 61 13.82 15.19 45.84
CA LEU A 61 12.60 14.39 46.03
C LEU A 61 12.91 12.90 46.19
N VAL A 62 14.07 12.46 45.67
CA VAL A 62 14.47 11.05 45.58
C VAL A 62 15.97 10.94 45.79
N GLU A 63 16.41 9.97 46.58
CA GLU A 63 17.82 9.69 46.85
C GLU A 63 18.46 8.82 45.74
N GLU A 64 19.79 8.84 45.63
CA GLU A 64 20.52 8.06 44.62
C GLU A 64 20.23 6.56 44.72
N ALA A 65 20.14 6.04 45.95
CA ALA A 65 19.82 4.64 46.20
C ALA A 65 18.39 4.28 45.73
N GLN A 66 17.44 5.21 45.80
CA GLN A 66 16.08 5.01 45.30
C GLN A 66 16.05 5.04 43.76
N ILE A 67 16.88 5.86 43.12
CA ILE A 67 17.02 5.88 41.65
C ILE A 67 17.59 4.56 41.14
N GLU A 68 18.66 4.04 41.76
CA GLU A 68 19.22 2.74 41.41
C GLU A 68 18.21 1.61 41.66
N ALA A 69 17.43 1.67 42.75
CA ALA A 69 16.38 0.71 43.02
C ALA A 69 15.26 0.75 41.97
N ILE A 70 14.82 1.94 41.55
CA ILE A 70 13.81 2.11 40.48
C ILE A 70 14.35 1.59 39.15
N ILE A 71 15.58 1.94 38.76
CA ILE A 71 16.20 1.45 37.52
C ILE A 71 16.38 -0.08 37.57
N GLY A 72 16.79 -0.63 38.71
CA GLY A 72 16.91 -2.07 38.93
C GLY A 72 15.55 -2.78 38.87
N TYR A 73 14.51 -2.16 39.44
CA TYR A 73 13.13 -2.66 39.39
C TYR A 73 12.56 -2.60 37.96
N GLU A 74 12.74 -1.49 37.24
CA GLU A 74 12.30 -1.33 35.84
C GLU A 74 13.07 -2.26 34.88
N ARG A 75 14.33 -2.61 35.20
CA ARG A 75 15.11 -3.61 34.45
C ARG A 75 14.65 -5.05 34.71
N THR A 76 14.12 -5.34 35.90
CA THR A 76 13.65 -6.68 36.29
C THR A 76 12.15 -6.88 36.04
N GLN A 77 11.39 -5.80 35.95
CA GLN A 77 10.07 -5.75 35.33
C GLN A 77 10.22 -6.16 33.87
N THR A 78 10.00 -7.45 33.59
CA THR A 78 9.53 -7.84 32.27
C THR A 78 8.24 -7.06 32.10
N PRO A 79 8.14 -6.10 31.14
CA PRO A 79 6.93 -5.31 30.97
C PRO A 79 5.75 -6.28 30.97
N PRO A 80 4.72 -6.03 31.80
CA PRO A 80 3.59 -6.94 31.91
C PRO A 80 3.18 -7.29 30.48
N ALA A 81 3.16 -8.60 30.18
CA ALA A 81 2.87 -9.08 28.84
C ALA A 81 1.62 -8.31 28.39
N PRO A 82 1.70 -7.55 27.28
CA PRO A 82 0.65 -6.62 26.92
C PRO A 82 -0.66 -7.37 27.02
N GLU A 83 -1.51 -6.90 27.95
CA GLU A 83 -2.84 -7.46 28.22
C GLU A 83 -3.44 -7.80 26.86
N PRO A 84 -3.83 -9.05 26.58
CA PRO A 84 -4.06 -9.53 25.22
C PRO A 84 -5.01 -8.57 24.51
N ALA A 85 -4.42 -7.65 23.75
CA ALA A 85 -5.11 -6.48 23.24
C ALA A 85 -6.25 -7.03 22.41
N HIS A 86 -7.49 -6.77 22.84
CA HIS A 86 -8.71 -7.43 22.36
C HIS A 86 -8.56 -7.75 20.87
N GLN A 87 -8.14 -8.99 20.59
CA GLN A 87 -7.70 -9.35 19.25
C GLN A 87 -8.97 -9.51 18.45
N ALA A 88 -9.36 -8.42 17.79
CA ALA A 88 -10.43 -8.45 16.82
C ALA A 88 -10.21 -9.67 15.92
N PRO A 89 -11.25 -10.49 15.70
CA PRO A 89 -11.08 -11.74 14.98
C PRO A 89 -10.49 -11.42 13.60
N VAL A 90 -9.31 -11.97 13.30
CA VAL A 90 -8.59 -11.80 12.02
C VAL A 90 -9.52 -12.07 10.82
N VAL A 91 -10.50 -12.93 11.01
CA VAL A 91 -11.57 -13.22 10.06
C VAL A 91 -12.41 -11.99 9.72
N ALA A 92 -12.78 -11.16 10.71
CA ALA A 92 -13.53 -9.93 10.47
C ALA A 92 -12.70 -8.92 9.68
N GLU A 93 -11.40 -8.77 9.99
CA GLU A 93 -10.51 -7.93 9.19
C GLU A 93 -10.40 -8.43 7.74
N ALA A 94 -10.17 -9.73 7.53
CA ALA A 94 -10.09 -10.33 6.21
C ALA A 94 -11.39 -10.15 5.41
N LEU A 95 -12.56 -10.31 6.04
CA LEU A 95 -13.86 -10.07 5.43
C LEU A 95 -14.08 -8.59 5.09
N ALA A 96 -13.63 -7.67 5.94
CA ALA A 96 -13.71 -6.24 5.67
C ALA A 96 -12.81 -5.85 4.47
N TYR A 97 -11.56 -6.30 4.43
CA TYR A 97 -10.63 -6.00 3.33
C TYR A 97 -11.06 -6.67 2.02
N GLY A 98 -11.37 -7.96 2.07
CA GLY A 98 -11.87 -8.70 0.90
C GLY A 98 -13.18 -8.13 0.40
N GLY A 99 -14.10 -7.80 1.30
CA GLY A 99 -15.38 -7.21 0.96
C GLY A 99 -15.24 -5.82 0.32
N ALA A 100 -14.40 -4.96 0.90
CA ALA A 100 -14.04 -3.65 0.35
C ALA A 100 -13.50 -3.74 -1.08
N LEU A 101 -12.59 -4.67 -1.31
CA LEU A 101 -11.94 -4.87 -2.59
C LEU A 101 -12.92 -5.42 -3.65
N LEU A 102 -13.74 -6.41 -3.29
CA LEU A 102 -14.79 -6.94 -4.16
C LEU A 102 -15.83 -5.87 -4.52
N ALA A 103 -16.23 -5.04 -3.54
CA ALA A 103 -17.16 -3.95 -3.79
C ALA A 103 -16.58 -2.91 -4.74
N ALA A 104 -15.32 -2.51 -4.55
CA ALA A 104 -14.66 -1.55 -5.45
C ALA A 104 -14.58 -2.06 -6.89
N VAL A 105 -14.18 -3.32 -7.07
CA VAL A 105 -14.13 -3.98 -8.38
C VAL A 105 -15.53 -4.08 -8.99
N GLY A 106 -16.52 -4.52 -8.21
CA GLY A 106 -17.90 -4.64 -8.66
C GLY A 106 -18.47 -3.30 -9.13
N ILE A 107 -18.21 -2.20 -8.42
CA ILE A 107 -18.64 -0.85 -8.81
C ILE A 107 -17.98 -0.45 -10.14
N GLY A 108 -16.68 -0.66 -10.29
CA GLY A 108 -15.96 -0.38 -11.54
C GLY A 108 -16.56 -1.13 -12.74
N LEU A 109 -16.82 -2.43 -12.56
CA LEU A 109 -17.46 -3.25 -13.59
C LEU A 109 -18.93 -2.86 -13.83
N MET A 110 -19.66 -2.39 -12.82
CA MET A 110 -21.04 -1.93 -12.98
C MET A 110 -21.09 -0.69 -13.87
N ILE A 111 -20.20 0.27 -13.65
CA ILE A 111 -20.10 1.49 -14.46
C ILE A 111 -19.86 1.14 -15.94
N ASP A 112 -18.98 0.17 -16.20
CA ASP A 112 -18.68 -0.31 -17.55
C ASP A 112 -19.86 -1.07 -18.20
N ARG A 113 -20.55 -1.94 -17.43
CA ARG A 113 -21.51 -2.91 -17.99
C ARG A 113 -22.97 -2.47 -18.01
N PHE A 114 -23.39 -1.55 -17.15
CA PHE A 114 -24.78 -1.09 -17.09
C PHE A 114 -25.09 0.07 -18.03
N ASP A 115 -24.11 0.50 -18.82
CA ASP A 115 -24.24 1.61 -19.77
C ASP A 115 -24.89 2.84 -19.11
N LEU A 116 -24.57 3.04 -17.83
CA LEU A 116 -24.99 4.22 -17.09
C LEU A 116 -24.44 5.42 -17.86
N THR A 117 -25.30 6.41 -18.10
CA THR A 117 -24.80 7.68 -18.65
C THR A 117 -23.64 8.15 -17.79
N ARG A 118 -22.54 8.61 -18.41
CA ARG A 118 -21.31 8.97 -17.67
C ARG A 118 -21.60 9.93 -16.51
N GLN A 119 -22.61 10.81 -16.67
CA GLN A 119 -23.13 11.69 -15.64
C GLN A 119 -23.79 10.91 -14.47
N ALA A 120 -24.69 9.97 -14.74
CA ALA A 120 -25.29 9.14 -13.69
C ALA A 120 -24.23 8.31 -12.94
N GLY A 121 -23.26 7.74 -13.68
CA GLY A 121 -22.12 7.05 -13.08
C GLY A 121 -21.27 7.95 -12.20
N ALA A 122 -20.97 9.18 -12.64
CA ALA A 122 -20.22 10.18 -11.88
C ALA A 122 -20.96 10.60 -10.59
N VAL A 123 -22.26 10.87 -10.69
CA VAL A 123 -23.10 11.22 -9.52
C VAL A 123 -23.15 10.06 -8.53
N PHE A 124 -23.39 8.84 -9.01
CA PHE A 124 -23.41 7.65 -8.15
C PHE A 124 -22.07 7.45 -7.44
N ALA A 125 -20.96 7.44 -8.18
CA ALA A 125 -19.62 7.29 -7.61
C ALA A 125 -19.29 8.43 -6.62
N GLY A 126 -19.72 9.67 -6.93
CA GLY A 126 -19.57 10.82 -6.05
C GLY A 126 -20.35 10.67 -4.74
N CYS A 127 -21.60 10.21 -4.80
CA CYS A 127 -22.40 9.91 -3.61
C CYS A 127 -21.75 8.81 -2.76
N VAL A 128 -21.25 7.74 -3.38
CA VAL A 128 -20.51 6.66 -2.69
C VAL A 128 -19.24 7.21 -2.03
N ALA A 129 -18.48 8.05 -2.74
CA ALA A 129 -17.27 8.66 -2.23
C ALA A 129 -17.55 9.53 -0.99
N VAL A 130 -18.55 10.42 -1.07
CA VAL A 130 -18.96 11.28 0.04
C VAL A 130 -19.42 10.43 1.21
N PHE A 131 -20.28 9.44 0.98
CA PHE A 131 -20.77 8.53 2.02
C PHE A 131 -19.62 7.82 2.73
N LEU A 132 -18.68 7.22 2.00
CA LEU A 132 -17.54 6.50 2.60
C LEU A 132 -16.60 7.44 3.33
N LEU A 133 -16.27 8.60 2.77
CA LEU A 133 -15.41 9.58 3.43
C LEU A 133 -16.05 10.11 4.72
N VAL A 134 -17.36 10.35 4.72
CA VAL A 134 -18.13 10.75 5.92
C VAL A 134 -18.20 9.60 6.92
N ALA A 135 -18.55 8.39 6.49
CA ALA A 135 -18.59 7.19 7.33
C ALA A 135 -17.25 6.92 8.01
N SER A 136 -16.13 7.15 7.30
CA SER A 136 -14.80 7.02 7.89
C SER A 136 -14.66 7.91 9.12
N ARG A 137 -15.22 9.13 9.14
CA ARG A 137 -15.12 10.04 10.29
C ARG A 137 -15.90 9.58 11.52
N PHE A 138 -16.91 8.74 11.35
CA PHE A 138 -17.68 8.19 12.46
C PHE A 138 -17.02 6.97 13.10
N VAL A 139 -16.07 6.33 12.42
CA VAL A 139 -15.28 5.23 13.00
C VAL A 139 -14.25 5.80 13.97
N HIS A 140 -14.51 5.66 15.27
CA HIS A 140 -13.64 6.19 16.33
C HIS A 140 -12.38 5.31 16.45
N PRO A 141 -11.18 5.90 16.41
CA PRO A 141 -9.91 5.19 16.61
C PRO A 141 -9.80 4.49 17.96
N ASP A 142 -10.38 5.11 18.98
CA ASP A 142 -10.08 4.81 20.38
C ASP A 142 -10.75 3.51 20.85
N THR A 143 -11.70 2.98 20.05
CA THR A 143 -12.35 1.68 20.27
C THR A 143 -11.47 0.47 19.94
N GLY A 144 -10.26 0.68 19.42
CA GLY A 144 -9.26 -0.38 19.28
C GLY A 144 -8.61 -0.50 17.89
N PRO A 145 -7.57 -1.33 17.76
CA PRO A 145 -6.71 -1.39 16.58
C PRO A 145 -7.41 -1.90 15.30
N ALA A 146 -8.53 -2.60 15.41
CA ALA A 146 -9.31 -3.07 14.25
C ALA A 146 -10.21 -1.98 13.68
N TRP A 147 -10.86 -1.19 14.53
CA TRP A 147 -11.63 0.00 14.11
C TRP A 147 -10.73 1.02 13.43
N TRP A 148 -9.51 1.20 13.95
CA TRP A 148 -8.48 2.02 13.32
C TRP A 148 -8.11 1.55 11.90
N ARG A 149 -7.99 0.25 11.69
CA ARG A 149 -7.72 -0.33 10.36
C ARG A 149 -8.92 -0.21 9.42
N LEU A 150 -10.13 -0.48 9.91
CA LEU A 150 -11.35 -0.33 9.14
C LEU A 150 -11.53 1.12 8.66
N HIS A 151 -11.27 2.10 9.53
CA HIS A 151 -11.26 3.52 9.18
C HIS A 151 -10.37 3.81 7.96
N GLN A 152 -9.15 3.24 7.93
CA GLN A 152 -8.21 3.42 6.81
C GLN A 152 -8.77 2.89 5.49
N VAL A 153 -9.37 1.70 5.53
CA VAL A 153 -9.96 1.07 4.33
C VAL A 153 -11.11 1.89 3.80
N VAL A 154 -12.02 2.30 4.68
CA VAL A 154 -13.19 3.09 4.30
C VAL A 154 -12.76 4.43 3.71
N ALA A 155 -11.77 5.10 4.31
CA ALA A 155 -11.22 6.34 3.77
C ALA A 155 -10.52 6.14 2.41
N PHE A 156 -9.74 5.06 2.26
CA PHE A 156 -9.05 4.71 1.01
C PHE A 156 -10.05 4.41 -0.11
N LEU A 157 -11.09 3.62 0.17
CA LEU A 157 -12.18 3.35 -0.77
C LEU A 157 -12.94 4.63 -1.14
N GLY A 158 -13.18 5.52 -0.17
CA GLY A 158 -13.81 6.81 -0.44
C GLY A 158 -12.99 7.68 -1.40
N ALA A 159 -11.66 7.71 -1.23
CA ALA A 159 -10.75 8.39 -2.16
C ALA A 159 -10.75 7.72 -3.55
N GLY A 160 -10.77 6.38 -3.62
CA GLY A 160 -10.89 5.65 -4.89
C GLY A 160 -12.22 5.92 -5.61
N ALA A 161 -13.34 5.93 -4.90
CA ALA A 161 -14.64 6.28 -5.48
C ALA A 161 -14.67 7.74 -5.98
N LEU A 162 -14.00 8.66 -5.27
CA LEU A 162 -13.84 10.04 -5.72
C LEU A 162 -13.03 10.13 -7.01
N ALA A 163 -11.97 9.34 -7.15
CA ALA A 163 -11.18 9.25 -8.39
C ALA A 163 -12.07 8.89 -9.59
N VAL A 164 -12.91 7.87 -9.40
CA VAL A 164 -13.85 7.39 -10.42
C VAL A 164 -14.87 8.48 -10.77
N ALA A 165 -15.46 9.12 -9.76
CA ALA A 165 -16.42 10.21 -9.97
C ALA A 165 -15.82 11.36 -10.78
N VAL A 166 -14.61 11.81 -10.42
CA VAL A 166 -13.87 12.86 -11.13
C VAL A 166 -13.54 12.42 -12.55
N GLY A 167 -13.07 11.20 -12.74
CA GLY A 167 -12.74 10.66 -14.06
C GLY A 167 -13.94 10.60 -15.00
N LEU A 168 -15.07 10.10 -14.51
CA LEU A 168 -16.33 10.07 -15.28
C LEU A 168 -16.85 11.47 -15.60
N GLN A 169 -16.76 12.41 -14.65
CA GLN A 169 -17.20 13.78 -14.86
C GLN A 169 -16.34 14.50 -15.89
N VAL A 170 -15.01 14.42 -15.77
CA VAL A 170 -14.07 15.11 -16.64
C VAL A 170 -14.03 14.48 -18.04
N GLY A 171 -13.92 13.16 -18.13
CA GLY A 171 -13.88 12.43 -19.40
C GLY A 171 -15.24 12.35 -20.10
N GLY A 172 -16.34 12.50 -19.36
CA GLY A 172 -17.70 12.46 -19.90
C GLY A 172 -18.26 13.81 -20.30
N VAL A 173 -18.28 14.78 -19.38
CA VAL A 173 -19.01 16.04 -19.57
C VAL A 173 -18.17 17.07 -20.31
N SER A 174 -16.87 17.12 -20.02
CA SER A 174 -15.98 18.16 -20.57
C SER A 174 -15.30 17.74 -21.87
N ASN A 175 -15.57 16.53 -22.37
CA ASN A 175 -14.93 15.92 -23.54
C ASN A 175 -13.41 16.14 -23.58
N ARG A 176 -12.78 16.04 -22.41
CA ARG A 176 -11.34 16.28 -22.25
C ARG A 176 -10.57 15.08 -22.77
N SER A 177 -9.35 15.35 -23.22
CA SER A 177 -8.44 14.29 -23.61
C SER A 177 -8.16 13.35 -22.40
N PRO A 178 -7.84 12.07 -22.64
CA PRO A 178 -7.53 11.12 -21.57
C PRO A 178 -6.41 11.60 -20.64
N GLU A 179 -5.44 12.33 -21.19
CA GLU A 179 -4.28 12.88 -20.49
C GLU A 179 -4.69 13.98 -19.51
N ALA A 180 -5.49 14.94 -19.98
CA ALA A 180 -6.06 15.99 -19.14
C ALA A 180 -6.96 15.39 -18.05
N THR A 181 -7.68 14.31 -18.37
CA THR A 181 -8.49 13.58 -17.40
C THR A 181 -7.63 12.95 -16.30
N ALA A 182 -6.56 12.23 -16.67
CA ALA A 182 -5.63 11.63 -15.73
C ALA A 182 -4.92 12.67 -14.85
N LEU A 183 -4.53 13.82 -15.42
CA LEU A 183 -3.95 14.94 -14.69
C LEU A 183 -4.91 15.51 -13.64
N ILE A 184 -6.17 15.78 -14.02
CA ILE A 184 -7.16 16.34 -13.09
C ILE A 184 -7.49 15.34 -11.96
N ILE A 185 -7.65 14.06 -12.28
CA ILE A 185 -7.80 12.99 -11.27
C ILE A 185 -6.59 13.02 -10.32
N GLY A 186 -5.37 13.03 -10.87
CA GLY A 186 -4.13 13.08 -10.10
C GLY A 186 -4.09 14.27 -9.14
N VAL A 187 -4.40 15.48 -9.62
CA VAL A 187 -4.42 16.70 -8.79
C VAL A 187 -5.40 16.57 -7.62
N VAL A 188 -6.66 16.18 -7.92
CA VAL A 188 -7.70 16.06 -6.89
C VAL A 188 -7.31 15.01 -5.85
N LEU A 189 -6.83 13.84 -6.29
CA LEU A 189 -6.44 12.77 -5.39
C LEU A 189 -5.18 13.09 -4.61
N THR A 190 -4.21 13.82 -5.16
CA THR A 190 -3.01 14.23 -4.43
C THR A 190 -3.39 15.18 -3.31
N ILE A 191 -4.30 16.13 -3.56
CA ILE A 191 -4.81 17.04 -2.52
C ILE A 191 -5.54 16.25 -1.43
N VAL A 192 -6.52 15.42 -1.81
CA VAL A 192 -7.32 14.64 -0.85
C VAL A 192 -6.44 13.64 -0.08
N GLY A 193 -5.58 12.91 -0.79
CA GLY A 193 -4.62 11.96 -0.24
C GLY A 193 -3.64 12.62 0.73
N TRP A 194 -3.14 13.81 0.40
CA TRP A 194 -2.30 14.60 1.31
C TRP A 194 -3.05 14.98 2.59
N PHE A 195 -4.29 15.45 2.48
CA PHE A 195 -5.09 15.80 3.66
C PHE A 195 -5.45 14.59 4.52
N LEU A 196 -5.72 13.45 3.90
CA LEU A 196 -5.96 12.19 4.62
C LEU A 196 -4.68 11.78 5.34
N TYR A 197 -3.56 11.66 4.61
CA TYR A 197 -2.26 11.26 5.14
C TYR A 197 -1.75 12.19 6.24
N ARG A 198 -1.86 13.51 6.08
CA ARG A 198 -1.35 14.47 7.08
C ARG A 198 -2.09 14.38 8.41
N ARG A 199 -3.36 13.96 8.42
CA ARG A 199 -4.13 13.89 9.66
C ARG A 199 -3.69 12.72 10.53
N ARG A 200 -3.15 11.64 9.94
CA ARG A 200 -2.81 10.41 10.64
C ARG A 200 -1.74 9.63 9.86
N ASP A 201 -0.68 9.20 10.53
CA ASP A 201 0.45 8.44 9.94
C ASP A 201 0.03 7.00 9.54
N LEU A 202 -0.89 6.88 8.58
CA LEU A 202 -1.55 5.63 8.23
C LEU A 202 -0.93 5.00 6.98
N PRO A 203 -0.55 3.70 7.04
CA PRO A 203 0.05 2.99 5.90
C PRO A 203 -0.79 3.06 4.63
N LEU A 204 -2.11 2.81 4.74
CA LEU A 204 -3.01 2.83 3.58
C LEU A 204 -3.21 4.24 2.99
N GLN A 205 -3.18 5.28 3.82
CA GLN A 205 -3.28 6.65 3.33
C GLN A 205 -2.00 7.09 2.65
N GLN A 206 -0.84 6.65 3.15
CA GLN A 206 0.43 6.86 2.46
C GLN A 206 0.43 6.16 1.09
N LEU A 207 -0.06 4.92 1.01
CA LEU A 207 -0.20 4.20 -0.26
C LEU A 207 -1.12 4.95 -1.22
N GLY A 208 -2.28 5.41 -0.74
CA GLY A 208 -3.22 6.19 -1.54
C GLY A 208 -2.64 7.53 -2.02
N PHE A 209 -1.94 8.26 -1.14
CA PHE A 209 -1.26 9.49 -1.50
C PHE A 209 -0.14 9.25 -2.52
N PHE A 210 0.64 8.18 -2.35
CA PHE A 210 1.67 7.79 -3.29
C PHE A 210 1.11 7.45 -4.67
N ALA A 211 0.04 6.64 -4.72
CA ALA A 211 -0.66 6.31 -5.96
C ALA A 211 -1.22 7.56 -6.66
N ALA A 212 -1.76 8.51 -5.89
CA ALA A 212 -2.22 9.79 -6.41
C ALA A 212 -1.07 10.61 -7.02
N CYS A 213 0.08 10.68 -6.35
CA CYS A 213 1.28 11.34 -6.88
C CYS A 213 1.78 10.68 -8.18
N ILE A 214 1.75 9.35 -8.28
CA ILE A 214 2.06 8.63 -9.53
C ILE A 214 1.08 9.06 -10.63
N SER A 215 -0.22 9.04 -10.36
CA SER A 215 -1.24 9.46 -11.33
C SER A 215 -1.05 10.91 -11.77
N LEU A 216 -0.73 11.80 -10.84
CA LEU A 216 -0.46 13.22 -11.10
C LEU A 216 0.76 13.39 -12.01
N VAL A 217 1.88 12.75 -11.67
CA VAL A 217 3.14 12.85 -12.42
C VAL A 217 2.98 12.26 -13.82
N THR A 218 2.39 11.06 -13.93
CA THR A 218 2.13 10.45 -15.24
C THR A 218 1.19 11.31 -16.09
N GLY A 219 0.09 11.82 -15.52
CA GLY A 219 -0.83 12.70 -16.23
C GLY A 219 -0.15 14.01 -16.68
N ALA A 220 0.69 14.60 -15.82
CA ALA A 220 1.45 15.81 -16.16
C ALA A 220 2.45 15.55 -17.28
N SER A 221 3.20 14.45 -17.20
CA SER A 221 4.17 14.07 -18.23
C SER A 221 3.52 13.96 -19.59
N VAL A 222 2.40 13.25 -19.70
CA VAL A 222 1.73 13.02 -20.99
C VAL A 222 1.14 14.32 -21.57
N VAL A 223 0.69 15.25 -20.72
CA VAL A 223 0.22 16.58 -21.16
C VAL A 223 1.36 17.46 -21.68
N ILE A 224 2.55 17.38 -21.09
CA ILE A 224 3.72 18.18 -21.52
C ILE A 224 4.31 17.60 -22.81
N VAL A 225 4.62 16.30 -22.79
CA VAL A 225 5.15 15.57 -23.95
C VAL A 225 4.56 14.17 -23.94
N SER A 226 3.98 13.73 -25.06
CA SER A 226 3.48 12.36 -25.22
C SER A 226 4.60 11.31 -25.33
N ASP A 227 5.81 11.62 -24.85
CA ASP A 227 7.02 10.81 -24.89
C ASP A 227 7.17 10.07 -23.55
N GLY A 228 7.21 8.74 -23.61
CA GLY A 228 7.36 7.88 -22.44
C GLY A 228 8.63 8.13 -21.62
N ARG A 229 9.65 8.81 -22.17
CA ARG A 229 10.88 9.21 -21.48
C ARG A 229 10.64 10.22 -20.38
N VAL A 230 9.76 11.20 -20.64
CA VAL A 230 9.44 12.25 -19.66
C VAL A 230 8.70 11.63 -18.48
N ALA A 231 7.75 10.73 -18.75
CA ALA A 231 7.06 9.97 -17.72
C ALA A 231 8.04 9.09 -16.91
N ALA A 232 8.94 8.38 -17.60
CA ALA A 232 9.94 7.54 -16.94
C ALA A 232 10.86 8.34 -16.00
N GLY A 233 11.41 9.46 -16.48
CA GLY A 233 12.26 10.35 -15.69
C GLY A 233 11.51 10.97 -14.51
N ALA A 234 10.26 11.39 -14.71
CA ALA A 234 9.47 12.01 -13.66
C ALA A 234 9.07 11.00 -12.56
N LEU A 235 8.72 9.75 -12.92
CA LEU A 235 8.46 8.69 -11.95
C LEU A 235 9.73 8.27 -11.20
N LEU A 236 10.88 8.23 -11.88
CA LEU A 236 12.18 7.98 -11.25
C LEU A 236 12.46 9.05 -10.18
N LEU A 237 12.31 10.33 -10.54
CA LEU A 237 12.50 11.45 -9.63
C LEU A 237 11.53 11.39 -8.45
N LEU A 238 10.25 11.11 -8.69
CA LEU A 238 9.26 10.94 -7.62
C LEU A 238 9.68 9.83 -6.65
N GLY A 239 10.11 8.69 -7.17
CA GLY A 239 10.57 7.56 -6.35
C GLY A 239 11.82 7.91 -5.52
N VAL A 240 12.81 8.60 -6.12
CA VAL A 240 14.01 9.07 -5.41
C VAL A 240 13.65 10.08 -4.31
N ILE A 241 12.79 11.06 -4.60
CA ILE A 241 12.29 12.03 -3.62
C ILE A 241 11.61 11.30 -2.47
N TRP A 242 10.83 10.25 -2.76
CA TRP A 242 10.15 9.45 -1.75
C TRP A 242 11.12 8.69 -0.85
N ILE A 243 12.15 8.05 -1.43
CA ILE A 243 13.22 7.37 -0.67
C ILE A 243 13.98 8.37 0.21
N LEU A 244 14.40 9.50 -0.34
CA LEU A 244 15.15 10.52 0.40
C LEU A 244 14.30 11.11 1.54
N SER A 245 13.02 11.34 1.28
CA SER A 245 12.06 11.78 2.30
C SER A 245 11.92 10.73 3.40
N ALA A 246 11.74 9.45 3.04
CA ALA A 246 11.70 8.35 4.00
C ALA A 246 12.98 8.25 4.84
N ARG A 247 14.16 8.43 4.23
CA ARG A 247 15.45 8.39 4.95
C ARG A 247 15.62 9.49 5.98
N ARG A 248 14.98 10.64 5.77
CA ARG A 248 14.94 11.77 6.71
C ARG A 248 13.76 11.65 7.70
N ASP A 249 13.17 10.46 7.80
CA ASP A 249 11.95 10.18 8.56
C ASP A 249 10.80 11.12 8.21
N LEU A 250 10.78 11.61 6.96
CA LEU A 250 9.79 12.57 6.51
C LEU A 250 8.43 11.94 6.23
N LEU A 251 8.39 10.62 6.06
CA LEU A 251 7.21 9.90 5.62
C LEU A 251 6.97 8.66 6.49
N PRO A 252 6.46 8.82 7.72
CA PRO A 252 6.03 7.67 8.52
C PRO A 252 4.83 6.97 7.86
N PRO A 253 4.74 5.62 7.87
CA PRO A 253 5.78 4.67 8.28
C PRO A 253 6.98 4.59 7.32
N THR A 254 8.20 4.80 7.83
CA THR A 254 9.44 4.88 7.02
C THR A 254 9.68 3.62 6.18
N ALA A 255 9.41 2.43 6.71
CA ALA A 255 9.59 1.18 5.98
C ALA A 255 8.71 1.11 4.73
N LEU A 256 7.42 1.50 4.85
CA LEU A 256 6.51 1.53 3.71
C LEU A 256 6.95 2.58 2.68
N ALA A 257 7.33 3.77 3.14
CA ALA A 257 7.85 4.82 2.29
C ALA A 257 9.05 4.36 1.45
N LEU A 258 10.05 3.72 2.07
CA LEU A 258 11.20 3.18 1.35
C LEU A 258 10.79 2.12 0.33
N THR A 259 9.88 1.21 0.71
CA THR A 259 9.39 0.16 -0.19
C THR A 259 8.72 0.78 -1.42
N LEU A 260 7.80 1.73 -1.21
CA LEU A 260 7.07 2.40 -2.29
C LEU A 260 8.00 3.17 -3.22
N GLY A 261 8.91 3.96 -2.64
CA GLY A 261 9.91 4.70 -3.41
C GLY A 261 10.83 3.78 -4.22
N ALA A 262 11.32 2.69 -3.62
CA ALA A 262 12.18 1.71 -4.29
C ALA A 262 11.46 0.99 -5.42
N ILE A 263 10.20 0.58 -5.21
CA ILE A 263 9.38 -0.05 -6.25
C ILE A 263 9.20 0.92 -7.42
N LEU A 264 8.86 2.18 -7.14
CA LEU A 264 8.65 3.16 -8.20
C LEU A 264 9.93 3.46 -8.96
N VAL A 265 11.06 3.62 -8.28
CA VAL A 265 12.37 3.78 -8.92
C VAL A 265 12.67 2.59 -9.84
N ALA A 266 12.45 1.35 -9.38
CA ALA A 266 12.66 0.14 -10.17
C ALA A 266 11.74 0.03 -11.40
N VAL A 267 10.48 0.44 -11.29
CA VAL A 267 9.47 0.34 -12.36
C VAL A 267 9.46 1.59 -13.26
N SER A 268 10.12 2.68 -12.87
CA SER A 268 10.12 3.94 -13.63
C SER A 268 10.61 3.85 -15.08
N PRO A 269 11.49 2.92 -15.52
CA PRO A 269 11.89 2.85 -16.93
C PRO A 269 10.82 2.25 -17.86
N TYR A 270 9.84 1.50 -17.32
CA TYR A 270 8.88 0.72 -18.10
C TYR A 270 7.92 1.55 -18.97
N PRO A 271 7.38 2.71 -18.53
CA PRO A 271 6.52 3.54 -19.36
C PRO A 271 7.15 3.95 -20.69
N GLY A 272 8.46 4.15 -20.74
CA GLY A 272 9.12 4.45 -22.01
C GLY A 272 9.48 3.20 -22.83
N SER A 273 9.41 1.99 -22.27
CA SER A 273 9.93 0.76 -22.91
C SER A 273 9.35 0.46 -24.30
N GLY A 274 8.17 0.97 -24.66
CA GLY A 274 7.62 0.87 -26.01
C GLY A 274 8.41 1.66 -27.06
N GLU A 275 9.06 2.75 -26.67
CA GLU A 275 9.79 3.67 -27.56
C GLU A 275 11.31 3.40 -27.59
N TRP A 276 11.87 2.90 -26.48
CA TRP A 276 13.32 2.69 -26.30
C TRP A 276 13.63 1.42 -25.48
N PRO A 277 13.19 0.23 -25.93
CA PRO A 277 13.35 -1.00 -25.17
C PRO A 277 14.83 -1.29 -24.85
N MET A 278 15.74 -0.97 -25.77
CA MET A 278 17.19 -1.17 -25.57
C MET A 278 17.79 -0.33 -24.44
N PHE A 279 17.12 0.73 -23.98
CA PHE A 279 17.60 1.57 -22.88
C PHE A 279 16.80 1.35 -21.59
N ALA A 280 15.49 1.11 -21.69
CA ALA A 280 14.60 0.94 -20.54
C ALA A 280 15.01 -0.24 -19.65
N PHE A 281 15.29 -1.42 -20.21
CA PHE A 281 15.62 -2.59 -19.39
C PHE A 281 17.04 -2.54 -18.79
N PRO A 282 18.09 -2.12 -19.53
CA PRO A 282 19.39 -1.89 -18.90
C PRO A 282 19.34 -0.83 -17.80
N ALA A 283 18.56 0.25 -17.99
CA ALA A 283 18.33 1.23 -16.94
C ALA A 283 17.64 0.63 -15.71
N ALA A 284 16.60 -0.20 -15.91
CA ALA A 284 15.93 -0.90 -14.82
C ALA A 284 16.86 -1.85 -14.07
N ALA A 285 17.73 -2.59 -14.78
CA ALA A 285 18.72 -3.47 -14.18
C ALA A 285 19.81 -2.68 -13.40
N ALA A 286 20.27 -1.56 -13.94
CA ALA A 286 21.22 -0.68 -13.25
C ALA A 286 20.62 -0.07 -11.98
N ILE A 287 19.37 0.40 -12.05
CA ILE A 287 18.61 0.88 -10.89
C ILE A 287 18.46 -0.22 -9.84
N ALA A 288 18.10 -1.43 -10.26
CA ALA A 288 17.97 -2.58 -9.38
C ALA A 288 19.28 -2.90 -8.65
N ALA A 289 20.41 -2.87 -9.36
CA ALA A 289 21.75 -3.04 -8.77
C ALA A 289 22.07 -1.92 -7.76
N LEU A 290 21.74 -0.66 -8.07
CA LEU A 290 21.92 0.47 -7.16
C LEU A 290 21.07 0.31 -5.88
N LEU A 291 19.84 -0.19 -5.99
CA LEU A 291 18.99 -0.49 -4.82
C LEU A 291 19.60 -1.61 -3.95
N ILE A 292 20.18 -2.65 -4.56
CA ILE A 292 20.90 -3.71 -3.83
C ILE A 292 22.10 -3.14 -3.08
N ILE A 293 22.94 -2.34 -3.76
CA ILE A 293 24.12 -1.72 -3.17
C ILE A 293 23.71 -0.79 -2.02
N ALA A 294 22.73 0.09 -2.24
CA ALA A 294 22.22 0.99 -1.20
C ALA A 294 21.64 0.21 -0.01
N GLY A 295 20.87 -0.86 -0.27
CA GLY A 295 20.32 -1.72 0.77
C GLY A 295 21.41 -2.41 1.61
N GLY A 296 22.49 -2.86 0.98
CA GLY A 296 23.64 -3.45 1.65
C GLY A 296 24.42 -2.45 2.50
N LEU A 297 24.73 -1.26 1.95
CA LEU A 297 25.47 -0.20 2.64
C LEU A 297 24.68 0.36 3.83
N ASP A 298 23.39 0.62 3.65
CA ASP A 298 22.54 1.21 4.68
C ASP A 298 21.95 0.19 5.66
N LYS A 299 22.26 -1.11 5.48
CA LYS A 299 21.67 -2.23 6.22
C LYS A 299 20.14 -2.20 6.22
N ARG A 300 19.54 -1.76 5.10
CA ARG A 300 18.07 -1.67 4.93
C ARG A 300 17.58 -2.81 4.05
N PRO A 301 17.04 -3.91 4.63
CA PRO A 301 16.70 -5.12 3.88
C PRO A 301 15.65 -4.86 2.79
N VAL A 302 14.76 -3.88 3.00
CA VAL A 302 13.74 -3.48 2.03
C VAL A 302 14.33 -3.10 0.67
N LEU A 303 15.37 -2.27 0.63
CA LEU A 303 15.98 -1.83 -0.63
C LEU A 303 16.67 -3.00 -1.35
N LEU A 304 17.31 -3.89 -0.57
CA LEU A 304 17.95 -5.09 -1.09
C LEU A 304 16.94 -6.04 -1.72
N ILE A 305 15.81 -6.29 -1.05
CA ILE A 305 14.73 -7.14 -1.55
C ILE A 305 14.15 -6.56 -2.83
N VAL A 306 13.74 -5.28 -2.81
CA VAL A 306 13.15 -4.63 -3.99
C VAL A 306 14.14 -4.61 -5.14
N GLY A 307 15.42 -4.32 -4.88
CA GLY A 307 16.47 -4.37 -5.88
C GLY A 307 16.67 -5.77 -6.48
N LEU A 308 16.69 -6.83 -5.67
CA LEU A 308 16.77 -8.21 -6.16
C LEU A 308 15.55 -8.58 -7.02
N LEU A 309 14.34 -8.24 -6.56
CA LEU A 309 13.11 -8.48 -7.31
C LEU A 309 13.11 -7.73 -8.65
N ALA A 310 13.51 -6.46 -8.63
CA ALA A 310 13.60 -5.64 -9.82
C ALA A 310 14.65 -6.17 -10.81
N LEU A 311 15.80 -6.64 -10.33
CA LEU A 311 16.85 -7.21 -11.17
C LEU A 311 16.38 -8.51 -11.82
N PHE A 312 15.72 -9.37 -11.03
CA PHE A 312 15.16 -10.63 -11.47
C PHE A 312 13.98 -10.45 -12.45
N GLN A 313 13.30 -9.30 -12.43
CA GLN A 313 12.32 -8.94 -13.45
C GLN A 313 12.97 -8.32 -14.69
N ALA A 314 13.86 -7.33 -14.51
CA ALA A 314 14.40 -6.54 -15.61
C ALA A 314 15.33 -7.34 -16.53
N VAL A 315 16.23 -8.16 -15.96
CA VAL A 315 17.20 -8.93 -16.76
C VAL A 315 16.49 -9.92 -17.68
N PRO A 316 15.53 -10.72 -17.20
CA PRO A 316 14.90 -11.66 -18.10
C PRO A 316 13.91 -11.03 -19.06
N THR A 317 13.22 -9.94 -18.70
CA THR A 317 12.40 -9.21 -19.68
C THR A 317 13.27 -8.67 -20.82
N ALA A 318 14.50 -8.20 -20.55
CA ALA A 318 15.46 -7.85 -21.59
C ALA A 318 15.84 -9.07 -22.48
N ILE A 319 16.00 -10.25 -21.89
CA ILE A 319 16.31 -11.48 -22.64
C ILE A 319 15.12 -11.92 -23.50
N VAL A 320 13.89 -11.88 -22.98
CA VAL A 320 12.66 -12.20 -23.72
C VAL A 320 12.54 -11.34 -24.96
N MET A 321 12.70 -10.01 -24.80
CA MET A 321 12.60 -9.07 -25.91
C MET A 321 13.63 -9.34 -27.01
N THR A 322 14.70 -10.06 -26.71
CA THR A 322 15.74 -10.41 -27.68
C THR A 322 15.61 -11.84 -28.22
N HIS A 323 14.95 -12.76 -27.52
CA HIS A 323 14.97 -14.22 -27.83
C HIS A 323 13.60 -14.91 -27.97
N GLY A 324 12.47 -14.21 -27.79
CA GLY A 324 11.12 -14.70 -28.10
C GLY A 324 10.34 -15.34 -26.93
N SER A 325 9.10 -15.80 -27.21
CA SER A 325 8.05 -16.09 -26.22
C SER A 325 8.27 -17.33 -25.32
N TRP A 326 9.10 -18.28 -25.71
CA TRP A 326 9.39 -19.47 -24.87
C TRP A 326 10.17 -19.11 -23.60
N VAL A 327 10.88 -17.98 -23.62
CA VAL A 327 11.62 -17.44 -22.47
C VAL A 327 10.65 -16.93 -21.38
N GLU A 328 9.45 -16.47 -21.74
CA GLU A 328 8.43 -16.03 -20.78
C GLU A 328 7.89 -17.18 -19.93
N ALA A 329 7.67 -18.35 -20.54
CA ALA A 329 7.23 -19.54 -19.81
C ALA A 329 8.30 -20.04 -18.84
N LEU A 330 9.57 -20.04 -19.25
CA LEU A 330 10.71 -20.35 -18.38
C LEU A 330 10.82 -19.34 -17.23
N LEU A 331 10.52 -18.08 -17.50
CA LEU A 331 10.54 -17.04 -16.49
C LEU A 331 9.45 -17.17 -15.45
N ALA A 332 8.21 -17.40 -15.91
CA ALA A 332 7.10 -17.70 -15.02
C ALA A 332 7.41 -18.91 -14.12
N ALA A 333 7.99 -19.96 -14.69
CA ALA A 333 8.46 -21.12 -13.94
C ALA A 333 9.57 -20.73 -12.94
N GLY A 334 10.53 -19.89 -13.34
CA GLY A 334 11.58 -19.36 -12.47
C GLY A 334 11.01 -18.59 -11.28
N PHE A 335 10.06 -17.67 -11.51
CA PHE A 335 9.34 -16.96 -10.45
C PHE A 335 8.62 -17.92 -9.50
N ALA A 336 7.96 -18.94 -10.05
CA ALA A 336 7.20 -19.90 -9.27
C ALA A 336 8.12 -20.71 -8.34
N VAL A 337 9.19 -21.26 -8.90
CA VAL A 337 10.16 -22.10 -8.18
C VAL A 337 10.90 -21.27 -7.14
N PHE A 338 11.40 -20.09 -7.51
CA PHE A 338 12.13 -19.22 -6.59
C PHE A 338 11.22 -18.70 -5.47
N GLY A 339 9.99 -18.30 -5.80
CA GLY A 339 8.99 -17.86 -4.82
C GLY A 339 8.63 -18.96 -3.83
N ALA A 340 8.40 -20.18 -4.30
CA ALA A 340 8.13 -21.35 -3.46
C ALA A 340 9.34 -21.71 -2.58
N ALA A 341 10.56 -21.67 -3.12
CA ALA A 341 11.79 -21.94 -2.37
C ALA A 341 12.01 -20.91 -1.25
N LEU A 342 11.75 -19.63 -1.50
CA LEU A 342 11.82 -18.58 -0.47
C LEU A 342 10.75 -18.76 0.61
N LEU A 343 9.52 -19.13 0.24
CA LEU A 343 8.48 -19.43 1.23
C LEU A 343 8.85 -20.63 2.10
N TRP A 344 9.35 -21.69 1.47
CA TRP A 344 9.84 -22.88 2.16
C TRP A 344 10.98 -22.54 3.13
N TRP A 345 11.97 -21.79 2.67
CA TRP A 345 13.09 -21.36 3.51
C TRP A 345 12.60 -20.45 4.66
N GLY A 346 11.71 -19.51 4.39
CA GLY A 346 11.13 -18.65 5.41
C GLY A 346 10.42 -19.44 6.52
N TRP A 347 9.79 -20.58 6.20
CA TRP A 347 9.20 -21.45 7.21
C TRP A 347 10.21 -22.12 8.13
N GLN A 348 11.40 -22.45 7.62
CA GLN A 348 12.44 -23.15 8.38
C GLN A 348 13.20 -22.26 9.39
N ARG A 349 13.03 -20.93 9.30
CA ARG A 349 13.79 -19.97 10.11
C ARG A 349 12.92 -19.31 11.16
N GLU A 350 13.45 -18.96 12.33
CA GLU A 350 12.74 -18.24 13.41
C GLU A 350 13.07 -16.74 13.51
N ASP A 351 14.08 -16.29 12.78
CA ASP A 351 14.65 -14.95 12.84
C ASP A 351 13.92 -13.92 11.95
N VAL A 352 14.37 -12.66 12.01
CA VAL A 352 13.87 -11.53 11.18
C VAL A 352 13.91 -11.84 9.68
N ASN A 353 14.79 -12.75 9.24
CA ASN A 353 14.88 -13.19 7.85
C ASN A 353 13.63 -13.96 7.38
N ARG A 354 12.83 -14.51 8.31
CA ARG A 354 11.52 -15.12 8.03
C ARG A 354 10.56 -14.16 7.32
N TRP A 355 10.45 -12.93 7.80
CA TRP A 355 9.52 -11.93 7.24
C TRP A 355 9.89 -11.56 5.80
N VAL A 356 11.19 -11.39 5.57
CA VAL A 356 11.76 -11.09 4.25
C VAL A 356 11.47 -12.23 3.28
N ALA A 357 11.76 -13.46 3.67
CA ALA A 357 11.54 -14.64 2.83
C ALA A 357 10.05 -14.85 2.50
N HIS A 358 9.15 -14.73 3.48
CA HIS A 358 7.70 -14.87 3.24
C HIS A 358 7.13 -13.78 2.34
N THR A 359 7.54 -12.53 2.54
CA THR A 359 7.09 -11.40 1.70
C THR A 359 7.57 -11.56 0.27
N THR A 360 8.87 -11.80 0.11
CA THR A 360 9.52 -11.91 -1.21
C THR A 360 9.00 -13.12 -1.98
N GLY A 361 8.88 -14.28 -1.31
CA GLY A 361 8.35 -15.49 -1.93
C GLY A 361 6.89 -15.36 -2.37
N SER A 362 6.04 -14.72 -1.55
CA SER A 362 4.64 -14.46 -1.91
C SER A 362 4.50 -13.52 -3.11
N VAL A 363 5.33 -12.47 -3.17
CA VAL A 363 5.35 -11.53 -4.31
C VAL A 363 5.78 -12.23 -5.59
N MET A 364 6.85 -13.04 -5.54
CA MET A 364 7.33 -13.79 -6.71
C MET A 364 6.27 -14.74 -7.25
N LEU A 365 5.58 -15.47 -6.37
CA LEU A 365 4.45 -16.32 -6.76
C LEU A 365 3.32 -15.51 -7.41
N ALA A 366 2.93 -14.38 -6.82
CA ALA A 366 1.89 -13.51 -7.39
C ALA A 366 2.25 -13.01 -8.80
N LEU A 367 3.52 -12.71 -9.04
CA LEU A 367 4.04 -12.27 -10.33
C LEU A 367 4.06 -13.37 -11.40
N THR A 368 4.16 -14.65 -11.01
CA THR A 368 4.04 -15.79 -11.95
C THR A 368 2.74 -15.74 -12.75
N GLY A 369 1.60 -15.48 -12.08
CA GLY A 369 0.30 -15.39 -12.75
C GLY A 369 0.25 -14.26 -13.78
N GLY A 370 0.81 -13.10 -13.43
CA GLY A 370 0.86 -11.93 -14.29
C GLY A 370 1.75 -12.14 -15.51
N ALA A 371 2.94 -12.72 -15.30
CA ALA A 371 3.87 -13.06 -16.37
C ALA A 371 3.29 -14.08 -17.37
N LEU A 372 2.46 -15.03 -16.90
CA LEU A 372 1.76 -15.95 -17.80
C LEU A 372 0.56 -15.29 -18.49
N ALA A 373 -0.10 -14.33 -17.83
CA ALA A 373 -1.31 -13.70 -18.36
C ALA A 373 -1.00 -12.74 -19.53
N THR A 374 0.23 -12.24 -19.65
CA THR A 374 0.64 -11.40 -20.80
C THR A 374 0.72 -12.21 -22.09
N THR A 375 1.17 -13.45 -22.03
CA THR A 375 1.31 -14.33 -23.20
C THR A 375 0.09 -15.22 -23.39
N TRP A 376 -0.34 -15.90 -22.33
CA TRP A 376 -1.41 -16.89 -22.33
C TRP A 376 -2.53 -16.44 -21.41
N ARG A 377 -3.27 -15.41 -21.85
CA ARG A 377 -4.23 -14.67 -21.03
C ARG A 377 -5.09 -15.55 -20.11
N LEU A 378 -5.80 -16.54 -20.65
CA LEU A 378 -6.67 -17.41 -19.86
C LEU A 378 -5.87 -18.27 -18.87
N SER A 379 -4.85 -18.96 -19.35
CA SER A 379 -4.00 -19.84 -18.53
C SER A 379 -3.31 -19.07 -17.41
N GLY A 380 -2.81 -17.88 -17.69
CA GLY A 380 -2.16 -17.02 -16.70
C GLY A 380 -3.13 -16.49 -15.64
N LEU A 381 -4.35 -16.11 -16.02
CA LEU A 381 -5.40 -15.74 -15.07
C LEU A 381 -5.77 -16.92 -14.15
N ILE A 382 -5.93 -18.13 -14.69
CA ILE A 382 -6.21 -19.34 -13.91
C ILE A 382 -5.06 -19.63 -12.94
N VAL A 383 -3.81 -19.63 -13.42
CA VAL A 383 -2.62 -19.84 -12.59
C VAL A 383 -2.52 -18.77 -11.49
N GLY A 384 -2.79 -17.51 -11.81
CA GLY A 384 -2.83 -16.43 -10.84
C GLY A 384 -3.87 -16.65 -9.73
N VAL A 385 -5.08 -17.11 -10.07
CA VAL A 385 -6.12 -17.46 -9.09
C VAL A 385 -5.71 -18.66 -8.24
N VAL A 386 -5.15 -19.71 -8.83
CA VAL A 386 -4.69 -20.90 -8.09
C VAL A 386 -3.60 -20.52 -7.08
N ILE A 387 -2.59 -19.76 -7.52
CA ILE A 387 -1.52 -19.26 -6.64
C ILE A 387 -2.10 -18.42 -5.51
N ALA A 388 -3.04 -17.53 -5.82
CA ALA A 388 -3.71 -16.71 -4.84
C ALA A 388 -4.40 -17.55 -3.76
N VAL A 389 -5.16 -18.58 -4.15
CA VAL A 389 -5.83 -19.50 -3.23
C VAL A 389 -4.83 -20.29 -2.38
N ILE A 390 -3.71 -20.73 -2.96
CA ILE A 390 -2.63 -21.39 -2.22
C ILE A 390 -2.05 -20.45 -1.17
N CYS A 391 -1.72 -19.20 -1.53
CA CYS A 391 -1.21 -18.21 -0.60
C CYS A 391 -2.21 -17.87 0.52
N ILE A 392 -3.51 -17.74 0.19
CA ILE A 392 -4.56 -17.54 1.21
C ILE A 392 -4.59 -18.73 2.17
N SER A 393 -4.62 -19.95 1.65
CA SER A 393 -4.73 -21.19 2.45
C SER A 393 -3.50 -21.40 3.34
N LEU A 394 -2.31 -21.20 2.80
CA LEU A 394 -1.06 -21.28 3.58
C LEU A 394 -1.00 -20.16 4.63
N GLY A 395 -1.39 -18.95 4.26
CA GLY A 395 -1.43 -17.82 5.17
C GLY A 395 -2.40 -18.03 6.34
N THR A 396 -3.57 -18.64 6.11
CA THR A 396 -4.54 -18.93 7.16
C THR A 396 -4.10 -20.10 8.04
N VAL A 397 -3.69 -21.22 7.46
CA VAL A 397 -3.25 -22.43 8.20
C VAL A 397 -2.08 -22.13 9.12
N TYR A 398 -1.06 -21.41 8.61
CA TYR A 398 0.13 -21.09 9.38
C TYR A 398 0.03 -19.77 10.14
N ARG A 399 -1.16 -19.15 10.21
CA ARG A 399 -1.42 -17.85 10.84
C ARG A 399 -0.44 -16.75 10.39
N ARG A 400 -0.09 -16.74 9.10
CA ARG A 400 0.78 -15.75 8.45
C ARG A 400 -0.07 -14.76 7.64
N SER A 401 -0.42 -13.65 8.28
CA SER A 401 -1.27 -12.59 7.71
C SER A 401 -0.71 -12.00 6.41
N ILE A 402 0.61 -11.91 6.25
CA ILE A 402 1.27 -11.36 5.04
C ILE A 402 0.97 -12.23 3.83
N VAL A 403 1.18 -13.55 3.95
CA VAL A 403 1.02 -14.51 2.85
C VAL A 403 -0.46 -14.55 2.45
N ALA A 404 -1.36 -14.56 3.44
CA ALA A 404 -2.79 -14.44 3.18
C ALA A 404 -3.15 -13.12 2.48
N GLY A 405 -2.55 -12.01 2.91
CA GLY A 405 -2.75 -10.69 2.32
C GLY A 405 -2.34 -10.62 0.85
N PHE A 406 -1.15 -11.14 0.49
CA PHE A 406 -0.73 -11.22 -0.90
C PHE A 406 -1.60 -12.15 -1.73
N GLY A 407 -2.02 -13.28 -1.16
CA GLY A 407 -2.99 -14.17 -1.80
C GLY A 407 -4.31 -13.45 -2.08
N LEU A 408 -4.82 -12.66 -1.13
CA LEU A 408 -6.07 -11.92 -1.28
C LEU A 408 -5.98 -10.79 -2.31
N ILE A 409 -4.86 -10.05 -2.33
CA ILE A 409 -4.57 -9.05 -3.37
C ILE A 409 -4.50 -9.71 -4.75
N SER A 410 -3.76 -10.81 -4.87
CA SER A 410 -3.63 -11.56 -6.13
C SER A 410 -4.98 -12.09 -6.60
N PHE A 411 -5.78 -12.63 -5.69
CA PHE A 411 -7.12 -13.12 -5.99
C PHE A 411 -8.00 -11.99 -6.55
N ALA A 412 -7.98 -10.83 -5.92
CA ALA A 412 -8.75 -9.69 -6.36
C ALA A 412 -8.27 -9.06 -7.67
N ILE A 413 -7.00 -9.26 -8.04
CA ILE A 413 -6.50 -8.86 -9.36
C ILE A 413 -6.97 -9.89 -10.40
N TYR A 414 -6.71 -11.17 -10.19
CA TYR A 414 -6.90 -12.17 -11.24
C TYR A 414 -8.35 -12.67 -11.36
N ALA A 415 -9.05 -12.89 -10.24
CA ALA A 415 -10.38 -13.49 -10.27
C ALA A 415 -11.42 -12.61 -10.98
N PRO A 416 -11.50 -11.29 -10.76
CA PRO A 416 -12.47 -10.47 -11.48
C PRO A 416 -12.21 -10.41 -12.98
N TRP A 417 -10.93 -10.37 -13.40
CA TRP A 417 -10.57 -10.42 -14.81
C TRP A 417 -10.94 -11.74 -15.46
N LEU A 418 -10.68 -12.86 -14.77
CA LEU A 418 -11.10 -14.20 -15.19
C LEU A 418 -12.62 -14.31 -15.28
N ILE A 419 -13.34 -13.81 -14.28
CA ILE A 419 -14.80 -13.88 -14.27
C ILE A 419 -15.38 -12.99 -15.37
N ALA A 420 -14.84 -11.79 -15.57
CA ALA A 420 -15.29 -10.86 -16.59
C ALA A 420 -15.02 -11.36 -18.02
N SER A 421 -13.95 -12.11 -18.25
CA SER A 421 -13.65 -12.70 -19.57
C SER A 421 -14.58 -13.86 -19.89
N GLU A 422 -14.89 -14.72 -18.92
CA GLU A 422 -15.65 -15.95 -19.17
C GLU A 422 -17.17 -15.80 -18.95
N PHE A 423 -17.59 -15.04 -17.93
CA PHE A 423 -18.97 -14.99 -17.45
C PHE A 423 -19.64 -13.64 -17.71
N GLY A 424 -19.36 -13.01 -18.86
CA GLY A 424 -19.66 -11.60 -19.20
C GLY A 424 -21.11 -11.06 -19.08
N GLY A 425 -21.98 -11.68 -18.30
CA GLY A 425 -23.31 -11.19 -17.93
C GLY A 425 -23.29 -10.07 -16.90
N ARG A 426 -24.29 -9.19 -16.99
CA ARG A 426 -24.54 -8.04 -16.09
C ARG A 426 -24.74 -8.43 -14.61
N ALA A 427 -24.96 -9.70 -14.31
CA ALA A 427 -25.14 -10.19 -12.94
C ALA A 427 -23.82 -10.25 -12.14
N VAL A 428 -22.67 -10.44 -12.80
CA VAL A 428 -21.37 -10.59 -12.13
C VAL A 428 -20.97 -9.33 -11.35
N PRO A 429 -21.01 -8.11 -11.92
CA PRO A 429 -20.66 -6.90 -11.20
C PRO A 429 -21.55 -6.66 -9.98
N ILE A 430 -22.87 -6.89 -10.12
CA ILE A 430 -23.82 -6.79 -9.01
C ILE A 430 -23.47 -7.80 -7.91
N GLY A 431 -23.19 -9.06 -8.29
CA GLY A 431 -22.80 -10.10 -7.34
C GLY A 431 -21.55 -9.72 -6.55
N LEU A 432 -20.52 -9.16 -7.21
CA LEU A 432 -19.30 -8.69 -6.55
C LEU A 432 -19.58 -7.55 -5.56
N VAL A 433 -20.43 -6.59 -5.92
CA VAL A 433 -20.84 -5.51 -5.00
C VAL A 433 -21.61 -6.06 -3.82
N VAL A 434 -22.61 -6.92 -4.05
CA VAL A 434 -23.46 -7.48 -2.99
C VAL A 434 -22.63 -8.33 -2.02
N VAL A 435 -21.79 -9.23 -2.53
CA VAL A 435 -20.89 -10.05 -1.70
C VAL A 435 -19.90 -9.17 -0.96
N GLY A 436 -19.36 -8.14 -1.62
CA GLY A 436 -18.43 -7.20 -1.02
C GLY A 436 -19.03 -6.43 0.17
N VAL A 437 -20.21 -5.84 -0.03
CA VAL A 437 -20.96 -5.11 0.99
C VAL A 437 -21.40 -6.04 2.12
N ALA A 438 -21.86 -7.25 1.80
CA ALA A 438 -22.23 -8.26 2.80
C ALA A 438 -21.02 -8.66 3.67
N GLY A 439 -19.84 -8.86 3.05
CA GLY A 439 -18.59 -9.15 3.76
C GLY A 439 -18.22 -8.05 4.76
N ILE A 440 -18.31 -6.78 4.35
CA ILE A 440 -18.10 -5.63 5.24
C ILE A 440 -19.14 -5.61 6.37
N GLY A 441 -20.42 -5.83 6.07
CA GLY A 441 -21.49 -5.85 7.07
C GLY A 441 -21.32 -6.95 8.13
N VAL A 442 -20.91 -8.15 7.70
CA VAL A 442 -20.59 -9.26 8.61
C VAL A 442 -19.39 -8.90 9.47
N ALA A 443 -18.33 -8.33 8.89
CA ALA A 443 -17.16 -7.89 9.64
C ALA A 443 -17.52 -6.85 10.71
N VAL A 444 -18.29 -5.81 10.34
CA VAL A 444 -18.77 -4.79 11.29
C VAL A 444 -19.61 -5.42 12.40
N ARG A 445 -20.51 -6.34 12.07
CA ARG A 445 -21.32 -7.06 13.07
C ARG A 445 -20.46 -7.89 14.02
N MET A 446 -19.42 -8.57 13.52
CA MET A 446 -18.48 -9.33 14.35
C MET A 446 -17.69 -8.42 15.29
N LEU A 447 -17.26 -7.25 14.80
CA LEU A 447 -16.54 -6.24 15.59
C LEU A 447 -17.43 -5.51 16.60
N SER A 448 -18.73 -5.41 16.33
CA SER A 448 -19.70 -4.71 17.20
C SER A 448 -20.33 -5.60 18.27
N ARG A 449 -20.12 -6.92 18.21
CA ARG A 449 -20.64 -7.82 19.25
C ARG A 449 -19.88 -7.55 20.55
N PRO A 450 -20.59 -7.19 21.65
CA PRO A 450 -19.96 -7.16 22.96
C PRO A 450 -19.31 -8.52 23.16
N HIS A 451 -18.02 -8.55 23.52
CA HIS A 451 -17.44 -9.79 23.99
C HIS A 451 -18.29 -10.22 25.18
N ALA A 452 -18.99 -11.34 25.02
CA ALA A 452 -19.66 -11.97 26.15
C ALA A 452 -18.56 -12.10 27.20
N GLU A 453 -18.73 -11.43 28.34
CA GLU A 453 -17.82 -11.54 29.46
C GLU A 453 -17.59 -13.04 29.64
N LEU A 454 -16.35 -13.49 29.39
CA LEU A 454 -15.99 -14.86 29.68
C LEU A 454 -16.40 -15.06 31.13
N PRO A 455 -17.19 -16.10 31.46
CA PRO A 455 -17.60 -16.33 32.83
C PRO A 455 -16.33 -16.26 33.67
N ARG A 456 -16.28 -15.29 34.60
CA ARG A 456 -15.14 -15.11 35.51
C ARG A 456 -14.77 -16.49 36.01
N SER A 457 -13.48 -16.82 35.99
CA SER A 457 -13.06 -18.11 36.50
C SER A 457 -13.67 -18.29 37.91
N PRO A 458 -14.05 -19.51 38.31
CA PRO A 458 -14.60 -19.74 39.64
C PRO A 458 -13.72 -19.13 40.74
N GLU A 459 -12.40 -19.09 40.53
CA GLU A 459 -11.42 -18.45 41.42
C GLU A 459 -11.55 -16.91 41.47
N GLU A 460 -11.84 -16.22 40.37
CA GLU A 460 -12.10 -14.77 40.40
C GLU A 460 -13.44 -14.45 41.07
N ALA A 461 -14.44 -15.32 40.90
CA ALA A 461 -15.70 -15.21 41.63
C ALA A 461 -15.49 -15.41 43.14
N GLU A 462 -14.70 -16.40 43.53
CA GLU A 462 -14.37 -16.72 44.94
C GLU A 462 -13.50 -15.62 45.58
N ASN A 463 -12.47 -15.12 44.89
CA ASN A 463 -11.63 -14.02 45.38
C ASN A 463 -12.41 -12.70 45.49
N SER A 464 -13.40 -12.47 44.61
CA SER A 464 -14.27 -11.30 44.74
C SER A 464 -15.20 -11.36 45.96
N GLN A 465 -15.56 -12.57 46.42
CA GLN A 465 -16.35 -12.75 47.64
C GLN A 465 -15.51 -12.57 48.92
N ILE A 466 -14.24 -12.96 48.88
CA ILE A 466 -13.32 -12.81 50.03
C ILE A 466 -12.97 -11.34 50.28
N SER A 467 -12.88 -10.51 49.25
CA SER A 467 -12.61 -9.07 49.38
C SER A 467 -13.78 -8.24 49.95
N THR A 468 -15.00 -8.80 50.01
CA THR A 468 -16.19 -8.09 50.51
C THR A 468 -16.56 -8.41 51.96
N ASN A 469 -15.83 -9.30 52.62
CA ASN A 469 -15.93 -9.59 54.06
C ASN A 469 -14.68 -9.07 54.78
#